data_AF-A0A377DB66-F1
#
_entry.id   AF-A0A377DB66-F1
#
_cell.length_a   1.000
_cell.length_b   1.000
_cell.length_c   1.000
_cell.angle_alpha   90.00
_cell.angle_beta   90.00
_cell.angle_gamma   90.00
#
_symmetry.space_group_name_H-M   'P 1'
#
loop_
_entity.id
_entity.type
_entity.pdbx_description
1 polymer ?
#
loop_
_entity_poly.entity_id
_entity_poly.type
_entity_poly.pdbx_seq_one_letter_code
_entity_poly.pdbx_strand_id
1 'polypeptide(L)'
;MNLWQQNYDPAGNIWLSSLIASLPILFFFFALIKLKLKGYVAASWTVAIALAVALLFYKMPVANALASVIYGFFYGLWPIAWIIIAACSSIRSR
;
A
#
# COMPACT_ATOMS: atom_id res chain seq x y z
N MET A 1 4.66 -24.54 11.48
CA MET A 1 4.36 -23.20 10.93
C MET A 1 3.00 -23.26 10.28
N ASN A 2 1.96 -22.65 10.87
CA ASN A 2 0.67 -22.53 10.18
C ASN A 2 0.78 -21.38 9.19
N LEU A 3 0.70 -21.67 7.89
CA LEU A 3 0.58 -20.62 6.87
C LEU A 3 -0.77 -19.93 7.09
N TRP A 4 -0.75 -18.61 7.28
CA TRP A 4 -1.98 -17.84 7.19
C TRP A 4 -2.47 -17.87 5.75
N GLN A 5 -3.63 -18.47 5.52
CA GLN A 5 -4.23 -18.55 4.20
C GLN A 5 -5.03 -17.27 3.94
N GLN A 6 -4.63 -16.51 2.92
CA GLN A 6 -5.30 -15.26 2.56
C GLN A 6 -6.71 -15.57 2.04
N ASN A 7 -7.72 -15.19 2.82
CA ASN A 7 -9.10 -15.26 2.36
C ASN A 7 -9.45 -13.99 1.57
N TYR A 8 -9.67 -14.15 0.26
CA TYR A 8 -10.04 -13.06 -0.65
C TYR A 8 -11.55 -12.77 -0.65
N ASP A 9 -12.37 -13.64 -0.05
CA ASP A 9 -13.82 -13.46 0.01
C ASP A 9 -14.36 -13.47 1.45
N PRO A 10 -14.04 -12.43 2.25
CA PRO A 10 -14.59 -12.30 3.60
C PRO A 10 -16.11 -11.98 3.62
N ALA A 11 -16.70 -11.54 2.51
CA ALA A 11 -18.11 -11.14 2.42
C ALA A 11 -19.03 -12.16 1.72
N GLY A 12 -18.49 -13.27 1.21
CA GLY A 12 -19.23 -14.24 0.39
C GLY A 12 -19.58 -13.74 -1.02
N ASN A 13 -19.02 -12.60 -1.42
CA ASN A 13 -19.10 -12.05 -2.77
C ASN A 13 -17.78 -11.33 -3.11
N ILE A 14 -17.03 -11.92 -4.03
CA ILE A 14 -15.72 -11.42 -4.48
C ILE A 14 -15.78 -10.00 -5.05
N TRP A 15 -16.90 -9.60 -5.65
CA TRP A 15 -17.07 -8.24 -6.20
C TRP A 15 -17.13 -7.19 -5.09
N LEU A 16 -17.85 -7.50 -4.00
CA LEU A 16 -17.99 -6.60 -2.86
C LEU A 16 -16.65 -6.49 -2.11
N SER A 17 -15.98 -7.62 -1.90
CA SER A 17 -14.66 -7.67 -1.28
C SER A 17 -13.63 -6.86 -2.08
N SER A 18 -13.65 -6.99 -3.42
CA SER A 18 -12.76 -6.24 -4.32
C SER A 18 -13.03 -4.73 -4.29
N LEU A 19 -14.30 -4.30 -4.24
CA LEU A 19 -14.64 -2.89 -4.10
C LEU A 19 -14.08 -2.30 -2.80
N ILE A 20 -14.18 -3.03 -1.70
CA ILE A 20 -13.67 -2.59 -0.40
C ILE A 20 -12.13 -2.56 -0.39
N ALA A 21 -11.48 -3.53 -1.04
CA ALA A 21 -10.02 -3.50 -1.23
C ALA A 21 -9.55 -2.28 -2.03
N SER A 22 -10.38 -1.72 -2.92
CA SER A 22 -10.04 -0.54 -3.72
C SER A 22 -10.14 0.80 -2.96
N LEU A 23 -10.80 0.83 -1.79
CA LEU A 23 -11.03 2.07 -1.01
C LEU A 23 -9.76 2.89 -0.74
N PRO A 24 -8.62 2.33 -0.30
CA PRO A 24 -7.42 3.10 -0.03
C PRO A 24 -6.87 3.78 -1.29
N ILE A 25 -6.96 3.10 -2.43
CA ILE A 25 -6.50 3.61 -3.74
C ILE A 25 -7.38 4.78 -4.18
N LEU A 26 -8.71 4.60 -4.10
CA LEU A 26 -9.67 5.67 -4.43
C LEU A 26 -9.47 6.89 -3.51
N PHE A 27 -9.27 6.67 -2.21
CA PHE A 27 -8.99 7.72 -1.26
C PHE A 27 -7.67 8.45 -1.59
N PHE A 28 -6.61 7.73 -1.96
CA PHE A 28 -5.33 8.31 -2.34
C PHE A 28 -5.48 9.27 -3.54
N PHE A 29 -6.14 8.82 -4.61
CA PHE A 29 -6.40 9.66 -5.78
C PHE A 29 -7.28 10.86 -5.43
N PHE A 30 -8.33 10.66 -4.64
CA PHE A 30 -9.20 11.74 -4.18
C PHE A 30 -8.44 12.79 -3.35
N ALA A 31 -7.55 12.36 -2.47
CA ALA A 31 -6.71 13.23 -1.65
C ALA A 31 -5.74 14.07 -2.49
N LEU A 32 -5.20 13.51 -3.58
CA LEU A 32 -4.30 14.24 -4.48
C LEU A 32 -5.06 15.18 -5.42
N ILE A 33 -6.15 14.72 -6.04
CA ILE A 33 -6.88 15.48 -7.07
C ILE A 33 -7.72 16.60 -6.44
N LYS A 34 -8.48 16.29 -5.40
CA LYS A 34 -9.46 17.23 -4.82
C LYS A 34 -8.90 18.01 -3.65
N LEU A 35 -8.25 17.33 -2.71
CA LEU A 35 -7.72 17.96 -1.49
C LEU A 35 -6.35 18.61 -1.71
N LYS A 36 -5.68 18.33 -2.84
CA LYS A 36 -4.35 18.87 -3.20
C LYS A 36 -3.33 18.77 -2.06
N LEU A 37 -3.41 17.68 -1.29
CA LEU A 37 -2.49 17.44 -0.18
C LEU A 37 -1.09 17.12 -0.71
N LYS A 38 -0.06 17.42 0.10
CA LYS A 38 1.29 16.98 -0.19
C LYS A 38 1.31 15.44 -0.19
N GLY A 39 1.99 14.85 -1.17
CA GLY A 39 1.95 13.40 -1.41
C GLY A 39 2.30 12.54 -0.18
N TYR A 40 3.24 13.00 0.66
CA TYR A 40 3.58 12.30 1.89
C TYR A 40 2.44 12.27 2.92
N VAL A 41 1.64 13.35 3.04
CA VAL A 41 0.49 13.42 3.96
C VAL A 41 -0.63 12.51 3.45
N ALA A 42 -0.93 12.58 2.15
CA ALA A 42 -1.93 11.72 1.53
C ALA A 42 -1.56 10.24 1.68
N ALA A 43 -0.30 9.89 1.44
CA ALA A 43 0.20 8.51 1.58
C ALA A 43 0.07 8.00 3.02
N SER A 44 0.44 8.78 4.03
CA SER A 44 0.31 8.36 5.44
C SER A 44 -1.14 8.05 5.82
N TRP A 45 -2.09 8.89 5.40
CA TRP A 45 -3.52 8.62 5.63
C TRP A 45 -4.02 7.40 4.87
N THR A 46 -3.61 7.22 3.62
CA THR A 46 -3.95 6.03 2.84
C THR A 46 -3.45 4.74 3.48
N VAL A 47 -2.22 4.73 4.03
CA VAL A 47 -1.67 3.57 4.75
C VAL A 47 -2.49 3.26 6.00
N ALA A 48 -2.90 4.28 6.76
CA ALA A 48 -3.75 4.10 7.94
C ALA A 48 -5.12 3.50 7.57
N ILE A 49 -5.74 3.98 6.48
CA ILE A 49 -7.01 3.42 5.97
C ILE A 49 -6.82 1.99 5.48
N ALA A 50 -5.75 1.70 4.74
CA ALA A 50 -5.44 0.35 4.26
C ALA A 50 -5.25 -0.64 5.42
N LEU A 51 -4.54 -0.21 6.49
CA LEU A 51 -4.39 -1.00 7.71
C LEU A 51 -5.74 -1.26 8.39
N ALA A 52 -6.58 -0.23 8.52
CA ALA A 52 -7.91 -0.39 9.12
C ALA A 52 -8.77 -1.40 8.34
N VAL A 53 -8.77 -1.34 7.00
CA VAL A 53 -9.48 -2.29 6.14
C VAL A 53 -8.91 -3.71 6.29
N ALA A 54 -7.58 -3.87 6.29
CA ALA A 54 -6.94 -5.17 6.43
C ALA A 54 -7.25 -5.85 7.77
N LEU A 55 -7.27 -5.08 8.87
CA LEU A 55 -7.52 -5.59 10.20
C LEU A 55 -9.01 -5.86 10.45
N LEU A 56 -9.89 -4.90 10.11
CA LEU A 56 -11.31 -4.98 10.45
C LEU A 56 -12.12 -5.83 9.47
N PHE A 57 -11.83 -5.72 8.16
CA PHE A 57 -12.62 -6.39 7.12
C PHE A 57 -12.02 -7.75 6.74
N TYR A 58 -10.72 -7.80 6.47
CA TYR A 58 -10.03 -9.03 6.07
C TYR A 58 -9.55 -9.89 7.24
N LYS A 59 -9.75 -9.43 8.48
CA LYS A 59 -9.35 -10.13 9.72
C LYS A 59 -7.90 -10.65 9.65
N MET A 60 -7.02 -9.87 9.02
CA MET A 60 -5.63 -10.23 8.89
C MET A 60 -4.95 -10.16 10.26
N PRO A 61 -4.11 -11.15 10.64
CA PRO A 61 -3.40 -11.10 11.92
C PRO A 61 -2.48 -9.87 11.95
N VAL A 62 -2.48 -9.16 13.08
CA VAL A 62 -1.77 -7.88 13.27
C VAL A 62 -0.29 -7.98 12.89
N ALA A 63 0.36 -9.09 13.22
CA ALA A 63 1.76 -9.34 12.85
C ALA A 63 1.98 -9.29 11.34
N ASN A 64 1.10 -9.92 10.56
CA ASN A 64 1.21 -9.94 9.10
C ASN A 64 0.83 -8.58 8.48
N ALA A 65 -0.15 -7.89 9.07
CA ALA A 65 -0.56 -6.55 8.61
C ALA A 65 0.53 -5.50 8.84
N LEU A 66 1.22 -5.51 9.98
CA LEU A 66 2.35 -4.63 10.23
C LEU A 66 3.56 -5.01 9.37
N ALA A 67 3.82 -6.32 9.24
CA ALA A 67 4.87 -6.80 8.35
C ALA A 67 4.64 -6.31 6.92
N SER A 68 3.42 -6.38 6.38
CA SER A 68 3.13 -5.97 5.01
C SER A 68 3.37 -4.47 4.77
N VAL A 69 3.13 -3.62 5.77
CA VAL A 69 3.47 -2.18 5.69
C VAL A 69 4.97 -1.98 5.57
N ILE A 70 5.75 -2.66 6.42
CA ILE A 70 7.22 -2.57 6.41
C ILE A 70 7.76 -3.11 5.08
N TYR A 71 7.31 -4.29 4.66
CA TYR A 71 7.68 -4.88 3.38
C TYR A 71 7.33 -3.93 2.24
N GLY A 72 6.10 -3.41 2.19
CA GLY A 72 5.67 -2.47 1.15
C GLY A 72 6.55 -1.22 1.07
N PHE A 73 6.95 -0.67 2.21
CA PHE A 73 7.85 0.47 2.28
C PHE A 73 9.24 0.16 1.67
N PHE A 74 9.88 -0.93 2.08
CA PHE A 74 11.18 -1.33 1.53
C PHE A 74 11.12 -1.73 0.06
N TYR A 75 10.07 -2.45 -0.35
CA TYR A 75 9.85 -2.80 -1.76
C TYR A 75 9.60 -1.55 -2.62
N GLY A 76 9.01 -0.49 -2.06
CA GLY A 76 8.88 0.80 -2.73
C GLY A 76 10.20 1.57 -2.85
N LEU A 77 11.06 1.51 -1.83
CA LEU A 77 12.36 2.17 -1.84
C LEU A 77 13.37 1.50 -2.78
N TRP A 78 13.30 0.18 -2.94
CA TRP A 78 14.21 -0.58 -3.78
C TRP A 78 14.32 -0.07 -5.24
N PRO A 79 13.22 0.07 -6.01
CA PRO A 79 13.29 0.62 -7.38
C PRO A 79 13.74 2.08 -7.39
N ILE A 80 13.41 2.88 -6.36
CA ILE A 80 13.86 4.27 -6.24
C ILE A 80 15.39 4.33 -6.12
N ALA A 81 16.01 3.42 -5.35
CA ALA A 81 17.46 3.34 -5.22
C ALA A 81 18.13 3.06 -6.57
N TRP A 82 17.58 2.13 -7.37
CA TRP A 82 18.11 1.83 -8.72
C TRP A 82 17.99 3.02 -9.68
N ILE A 83 16.90 3.77 -9.62
CA ILE A 83 16.71 4.99 -10.42
C ILE A 83 17.81 6.02 -10.07
N ILE A 84 18.11 6.21 -8.78
CA ILE A 84 19.14 7.15 -8.34
C ILE A 84 20.54 6.71 -8.81
N ILE A 85 20.87 5.41 -8.70
CA ILE A 85 22.16 4.87 -9.16
C ILE A 85 22.34 5.09 -10.66
N ALA A 86 21.33 4.73 -11.47
CA ALA A 86 21.37 4.88 -12.93
C ALA A 86 21.44 6.36 -13.35
N ALA A 87 20.73 7.25 -12.66
CA ALA A 87 20.78 8.68 -12.92
C ALA A 87 22.16 9.28 -12.57
N CYS A 88 22.73 8.88 -11.43
CA CYS A 88 24.04 9.36 -10.98
C CYS A 88 25.18 8.89 -11.90
N SER A 89 25.16 7.62 -12.33
CA SER A 89 26.16 7.08 -13.26
C SER A 89 26.11 7.77 -14.63
N SER A 90 24.91 8.06 -15.14
CA SER A 90 24.70 8.78 -16.41
C SER A 90 25.23 10.22 -16.40
N ILE A 91 25.11 10.92 -15.26
CA ILE A 91 25.66 12.28 -15.09
C ILE A 91 27.18 12.29 -15.02
N ARG A 92 27.82 11.27 -14.43
CA ARG A 92 29.27 11.21 -14.31
C ARG A 92 29.98 10.87 -15.63
N SER A 93 29.25 10.34 -16.62
CA SER A 93 29.78 10.01 -17.95
C SER A 93 29.62 11.13 -19.00
N ARG A 94 29.11 12.31 -18.62
CA ARG A 94 29.10 13.52 -19.45
C ARG A 94 30.09 14.55 -18.92
#